data_AF-A0A0F9H605-F1
#
_entry.id   AF-A0A0F9H605-F1
#
_cell.length_a   1.000
_cell.length_b   1.000
_cell.length_c   1.000
_cell.angle_alpha   90.00
_cell.angle_beta   90.00
_cell.angle_gamma   90.00
#
_symmetry.space_group_name_H-M   'P 1'
#
loop_
_entity.id
_entity.type
_entity.pdbx_description
1 polymer ?
#
loop_
_entity_poly.entity_id
_entity_poly.type
_entity_poly.pdbx_seq_one_letter_code
_entity_poly.pdbx_strand_id
1 'polypeptide(L)'
;MPDHDMNVGNDSGANVRTDLNDALSALVQNFSTATTPPTTFAHQIYADTSPVGYSIFKVRDAANAVWATLFDDEGRWKGIDGTAAEPSISFGNDVDNGFYRIGANSWAASVAGLAALKFGSGGETEVTHATLPKFIISEEDQAADEKKWQLSVSISNLNISPILDAGGAGSGGLEIRRGTGAAVDSYRFSTGAVVLAGTRSGPTTPDLVWNAGLLSSGIYEIGTNHMGIAVSGVKAWELDANKDVTQAGAHIYTPTTITTDTTPTTLGRHTIIIGAWTAANDITDFNNASEGQELKIIGGDANCNVVDGAPIQLVGGVTWNAAAGAILDLVSIAGVWYETNRSDAS
;
A
#
# COMPACT_ATOMS: atom_id res chain seq x y z
N MET A 1 11.88 -31.86 -61.52
CA MET A 1 10.49 -31.58 -61.09
C MET A 1 9.63 -32.65 -61.76
N PRO A 2 8.39 -32.95 -61.32
CA PRO A 2 7.47 -33.59 -62.23
C PRO A 2 7.19 -32.58 -63.37
N ASP A 3 8.02 -32.62 -64.42
CA ASP A 3 7.94 -31.74 -65.60
C ASP A 3 6.98 -32.30 -66.66
N HIS A 4 6.16 -33.29 -66.27
CA HIS A 4 5.19 -33.96 -67.12
C HIS A 4 3.80 -33.35 -66.93
N ASP A 5 3.09 -33.06 -68.02
CA ASP A 5 1.78 -32.39 -68.02
C ASP A 5 0.60 -33.35 -67.79
N MET A 6 0.90 -34.63 -67.55
CA MET A 6 -0.03 -35.75 -67.40
C MET A 6 -0.91 -36.00 -68.64
N ASN A 7 -0.55 -35.46 -69.80
CA ASN A 7 -1.22 -35.71 -71.07
C ASN A 7 -0.37 -36.64 -71.95
N VAL A 8 -0.83 -37.87 -72.12
CA VAL A 8 -0.17 -38.83 -73.01
C VAL A 8 -0.77 -38.69 -74.41
N GLY A 9 0.00 -38.12 -75.33
CA GLY A 9 -0.41 -37.89 -76.71
C GLY A 9 -0.51 -39.18 -77.52
N ASN A 10 -1.32 -39.16 -78.59
CA ASN A 10 -1.29 -40.23 -79.58
C ASN A 10 -0.04 -40.07 -80.46
N ASP A 11 0.90 -41.01 -80.35
CA ASP A 11 2.18 -41.00 -81.06
C ASP A 11 2.63 -42.45 -81.36
N SER A 12 3.84 -42.64 -81.90
CA SER A 12 4.47 -43.94 -82.07
C SER A 12 4.52 -44.70 -80.74
N GLY A 13 4.40 -46.03 -80.80
CA GLY A 13 4.37 -46.87 -79.58
C GLY A 13 5.63 -46.77 -78.70
N ALA A 14 6.76 -46.32 -79.24
CA ALA A 14 7.96 -46.01 -78.46
C ALA A 14 7.81 -44.69 -77.69
N ASN A 15 7.32 -43.64 -78.33
CA ASN A 15 7.11 -42.33 -77.70
C ASN A 15 6.04 -42.40 -76.61
N VAL A 16 4.92 -43.06 -76.87
CA VAL A 16 3.85 -43.27 -75.85
C VAL A 16 4.39 -43.98 -74.61
N ARG A 17 5.30 -44.94 -74.77
CA ARG A 17 5.91 -45.65 -73.63
C ARG A 17 6.83 -44.72 -72.82
N THR A 18 7.65 -43.93 -73.50
CA THR A 18 8.51 -42.93 -72.84
C THR A 18 7.66 -41.92 -72.08
N ASP A 19 6.64 -41.39 -72.73
CA ASP A 19 5.68 -40.43 -72.19
C ASP A 19 4.95 -40.97 -70.94
N LEU A 20 4.51 -42.24 -71.00
CA LEU A 20 3.94 -42.95 -69.84
C LEU A 20 4.95 -43.13 -68.70
N ASN A 21 6.21 -43.49 -69.00
CA ASN A 21 7.22 -43.67 -67.96
C ASN A 21 7.56 -42.34 -67.28
N ASP A 22 7.60 -41.25 -68.05
CA ASP A 22 7.83 -39.90 -67.55
C ASP A 22 6.64 -39.43 -66.70
N ALA A 23 5.40 -39.69 -67.15
CA ALA A 23 4.18 -39.43 -66.38
C ALA A 23 4.14 -40.21 -65.06
N LEU A 24 4.51 -41.50 -65.09
CA LEU A 24 4.56 -42.35 -63.90
C LEU A 24 5.68 -41.91 -62.93
N SER A 25 6.83 -41.49 -63.45
CA SER A 25 7.93 -40.93 -62.66
C SER A 25 7.53 -39.60 -62.01
N ALA A 26 6.77 -38.77 -62.74
CA ALA A 26 6.22 -37.51 -62.24
C ALA A 26 5.16 -37.74 -61.15
N LEU A 27 4.29 -38.75 -61.29
CA LEU A 27 3.24 -39.07 -60.32
C LEU A 27 3.78 -39.39 -58.92
N VAL A 28 4.98 -39.95 -58.82
CA VAL A 28 5.63 -40.28 -57.54
C VAL A 28 6.24 -39.04 -56.87
N GLN A 29 6.43 -37.94 -57.60
CA GLN A 29 7.05 -36.72 -57.10
C GLN A 29 5.99 -35.67 -56.72
N ASN A 30 6.29 -34.88 -55.68
CA ASN A 30 5.51 -33.69 -55.36
C ASN A 30 5.98 -32.50 -56.23
N PHE A 31 5.07 -31.58 -56.60
CA PHE A 31 5.46 -30.34 -57.26
C PHE A 31 6.35 -29.51 -56.33
N SER A 32 7.59 -29.27 -56.73
CA SER A 32 8.61 -28.61 -55.89
C SER A 32 9.46 -27.64 -56.71
N THR A 33 9.18 -26.34 -56.60
CA THR A 33 9.79 -25.28 -57.43
C THR A 33 9.96 -23.98 -56.63
N ALA A 34 10.78 -23.04 -57.13
CA ALA A 34 10.92 -21.71 -56.52
C ALA A 34 9.86 -20.70 -57.04
N THR A 35 9.22 -21.02 -58.16
CA THR A 35 8.12 -20.23 -58.74
C THR A 35 6.83 -20.99 -58.55
N THR A 36 5.72 -20.29 -58.25
CA THR A 36 4.42 -20.94 -58.10
C THR A 36 4.03 -21.75 -59.35
N PRO A 37 3.36 -22.90 -59.19
CA PRO A 37 2.90 -23.70 -60.32
C PRO A 37 2.07 -22.86 -61.30
N PRO A 38 2.34 -22.92 -62.61
CA PRO A 38 1.64 -22.11 -63.61
C PRO A 38 0.17 -22.55 -63.79
N THR A 39 -0.10 -23.84 -63.58
CA THR A 39 -1.46 -24.39 -63.48
C THR A 39 -1.71 -24.80 -62.03
N THR A 40 -2.83 -24.39 -61.47
CA THR A 40 -3.19 -24.66 -60.07
C THR A 40 -4.54 -25.35 -59.99
N PHE A 41 -4.64 -26.30 -59.07
CA PHE A 41 -5.89 -27.01 -58.76
C PHE A 41 -6.23 -26.83 -57.28
N ALA A 42 -7.53 -26.76 -56.96
CA ALA A 42 -7.98 -26.75 -55.56
C ALA A 42 -7.42 -27.97 -54.81
N HIS A 43 -7.00 -27.78 -53.56
CA HIS A 43 -6.39 -28.81 -52.71
C HIS A 43 -5.05 -29.41 -53.20
N GLN A 44 -4.44 -28.86 -54.25
CA GLN A 44 -3.10 -29.25 -54.67
C GLN A 44 -2.06 -28.97 -53.56
N ILE A 45 -1.13 -29.90 -53.35
CA ILE A 45 0.04 -29.70 -52.48
C ILE A 45 1.22 -29.23 -53.33
N TYR A 46 2.01 -28.31 -52.78
CA TYR A 46 3.17 -27.70 -53.43
C TYR A 46 4.29 -27.48 -52.41
N ALA A 47 5.52 -27.82 -52.78
CA ALA A 47 6.72 -27.47 -52.03
C ALA A 47 7.38 -26.23 -52.66
N ASP A 48 7.33 -25.11 -51.95
CA ASP A 48 7.98 -23.87 -52.34
C ASP A 48 9.45 -23.90 -51.91
N THR A 49 10.35 -23.95 -52.88
CA THR A 49 11.81 -23.96 -52.68
C THR A 49 12.45 -22.58 -52.84
N SER A 50 11.65 -21.51 -52.93
CA SER A 50 12.17 -20.14 -52.96
C SER A 50 12.90 -19.70 -51.68
N PRO A 51 12.54 -20.15 -50.45
CA PRO A 51 13.29 -19.78 -49.25
C PRO A 51 14.68 -20.42 -49.23
N VAL A 52 15.65 -19.71 -48.67
CA VAL A 52 17.03 -20.22 -48.56
C VAL A 52 17.17 -21.06 -47.30
N GLY A 53 17.59 -22.32 -47.47
CA GLY A 53 17.93 -23.24 -46.38
C GLY A 53 16.81 -24.19 -45.92
N TYR A 54 15.58 -23.98 -46.38
CA TYR A 54 14.42 -24.84 -46.14
C TYR A 54 13.38 -24.63 -47.24
N SER A 55 12.52 -25.62 -47.46
CA SER A 55 11.37 -25.56 -48.36
C SER A 55 10.09 -25.46 -47.55
N ILE A 56 9.04 -24.84 -48.10
CA ILE A 56 7.75 -24.71 -47.43
C ILE A 56 6.69 -25.53 -48.16
N PHE A 57 6.02 -26.44 -47.45
CA PHE A 57 4.85 -27.14 -47.96
C PHE A 57 3.60 -26.26 -47.82
N LYS A 58 2.88 -26.12 -48.92
CA LYS A 58 1.64 -25.35 -49.04
C LYS A 58 0.55 -26.21 -49.64
N VAL A 59 -0.71 -25.88 -49.32
CA VAL A 59 -1.90 -26.45 -49.95
C VAL A 59 -2.72 -25.34 -50.59
N ARG A 60 -3.26 -25.59 -51.78
CA ARG A 60 -4.19 -24.68 -52.42
C ARG A 60 -5.54 -24.76 -51.72
N ASP A 61 -6.16 -23.62 -51.46
CA ASP A 61 -7.50 -23.58 -50.86
C ASP A 61 -8.58 -24.22 -51.76
N ALA A 62 -9.76 -24.45 -51.18
CA ALA A 62 -10.89 -25.05 -51.91
C ALA A 62 -11.40 -24.17 -53.07
N ALA A 63 -11.19 -22.85 -52.98
CA ALA A 63 -11.57 -21.88 -54.00
C ALA A 63 -10.54 -21.79 -55.15
N ASN A 64 -9.41 -22.49 -55.05
CA ASN A 64 -8.29 -22.38 -55.96
C ASN A 64 -7.77 -20.93 -56.14
N ALA A 65 -7.81 -20.13 -55.08
CA ALA A 65 -7.47 -18.71 -55.09
C ALA A 65 -6.14 -18.43 -54.37
N VAL A 66 -5.90 -19.05 -53.21
CA VAL A 66 -4.77 -18.75 -52.33
C VAL A 66 -4.04 -20.02 -51.91
N TRP A 67 -2.75 -19.89 -51.58
CA TRP A 67 -1.94 -20.95 -50.99
C TRP A 67 -1.89 -20.78 -49.46
N ALA A 68 -2.29 -21.80 -48.72
CA ALA A 68 -2.12 -21.89 -47.28
C ALA A 68 -0.82 -22.62 -46.95
N THR A 69 0.02 -22.02 -46.10
CA THR A 69 1.25 -22.66 -45.62
C THR A 69 0.96 -23.68 -44.53
N LEU A 70 1.66 -24.81 -44.54
CA LEU A 70 1.51 -25.89 -43.56
C LEU A 70 2.74 -26.02 -42.66
N PHE A 71 3.87 -26.48 -43.22
CA PHE A 71 5.11 -26.78 -42.50
C PHE A 71 6.32 -26.60 -43.41
N ASP A 72 7.52 -26.53 -42.84
CA ASP A 72 8.77 -26.61 -43.60
C ASP A 72 9.24 -28.07 -43.79
N ASP A 73 10.22 -28.29 -44.66
CA ASP A 73 10.85 -29.60 -44.91
C ASP A 73 11.65 -30.14 -43.71
N GLU A 74 11.80 -29.35 -42.65
CA GLU A 74 12.32 -29.76 -41.35
C GLU A 74 11.21 -30.17 -40.36
N GLY A 75 9.94 -30.09 -40.76
CA GLY A 75 8.77 -30.51 -39.98
C GLY A 75 8.26 -29.45 -38.98
N ARG A 76 8.74 -28.21 -39.04
CA ARG A 76 8.26 -27.12 -38.20
C ARG A 76 6.99 -26.51 -38.80
N TRP A 77 6.03 -26.21 -37.96
CA TRP A 77 4.80 -25.53 -38.37
C TRP A 77 5.08 -24.08 -38.81
N LYS A 78 4.44 -23.64 -39.90
CA LYS A 78 4.63 -22.33 -40.53
C LYS A 78 3.28 -21.64 -40.79
N GLY A 79 2.42 -21.57 -39.78
CA GLY A 79 1.10 -20.97 -39.97
C GLY A 79 1.14 -19.47 -40.18
N ILE A 80 -0.02 -18.95 -40.56
CA ILE A 80 -0.32 -17.51 -40.60
C ILE A 80 -0.16 -16.89 -39.21
N ASP A 81 0.03 -15.58 -39.11
CA ASP A 81 0.23 -14.92 -37.81
C ASP A 81 -1.02 -15.03 -36.90
N GLY A 82 -2.22 -15.00 -37.48
CA GLY A 82 -3.50 -15.07 -36.77
C GLY A 82 -3.86 -13.80 -35.98
N THR A 83 -5.00 -13.83 -35.30
CA THR A 83 -5.47 -12.78 -34.38
C THR A 83 -6.06 -13.42 -33.11
N ALA A 84 -6.48 -12.62 -32.14
CA ALA A 84 -7.20 -13.16 -30.98
C ALA A 84 -8.53 -13.81 -31.37
N ALA A 85 -9.27 -13.21 -32.31
CA ALA A 85 -10.56 -13.74 -32.78
C ALA A 85 -10.41 -14.94 -33.73
N GLU A 86 -9.23 -15.11 -34.33
CA GLU A 86 -8.92 -16.18 -35.28
C GLU A 86 -7.44 -16.57 -35.12
N PRO A 87 -7.11 -17.33 -34.06
CA PRO A 87 -5.76 -17.72 -33.78
C PRO A 87 -5.27 -18.72 -34.83
N SER A 88 -3.98 -18.64 -35.12
CA SER A 88 -3.32 -19.47 -36.12
C SER A 88 -3.37 -20.98 -35.84
N ILE A 89 -3.46 -21.34 -34.57
CA ILE A 89 -3.75 -22.68 -34.09
C ILE A 89 -5.03 -22.56 -33.26
N SER A 90 -6.14 -23.14 -33.74
CA SER A 90 -7.45 -23.07 -33.09
C SER A 90 -8.13 -24.44 -33.04
N PHE A 91 -9.24 -24.54 -32.33
CA PHE A 91 -10.05 -25.75 -32.26
C PHE A 91 -11.20 -25.70 -33.26
N GLY A 92 -11.57 -26.84 -33.86
CA GLY A 92 -12.54 -26.87 -34.97
C GLY A 92 -13.94 -26.32 -34.64
N ASN A 93 -14.38 -26.41 -33.39
CA ASN A 93 -15.68 -25.89 -32.92
C ASN A 93 -15.56 -24.62 -32.06
N ASP A 94 -14.34 -24.15 -31.85
CA ASP A 94 -14.02 -23.06 -30.92
C ASP A 94 -12.83 -22.32 -31.53
N VAL A 95 -13.18 -21.55 -32.57
CA VAL A 95 -12.21 -20.94 -33.49
C VAL A 95 -11.59 -19.67 -32.95
N ASP A 96 -12.03 -19.20 -31.79
CA ASP A 96 -11.50 -18.03 -31.09
C ASP A 96 -10.67 -18.39 -29.85
N ASN A 97 -10.42 -19.69 -29.63
CA ASN A 97 -9.50 -20.24 -28.62
C ASN A 97 -8.26 -20.83 -29.28
N GLY A 98 -7.06 -20.44 -28.85
CA GLY A 98 -5.84 -20.91 -29.51
C GLY A 98 -4.55 -20.14 -29.26
N PHE A 99 -3.57 -20.31 -30.15
CA PHE A 99 -2.30 -19.59 -30.15
C PHE A 99 -2.08 -18.80 -31.44
N TYR A 100 -1.47 -17.62 -31.31
CA TYR A 100 -1.18 -16.74 -32.44
C TYR A 100 0.00 -15.82 -32.16
N ARG A 101 0.59 -15.27 -33.22
CA ARG A 101 1.72 -14.35 -33.13
C ARG A 101 1.20 -12.92 -32.99
N ILE A 102 1.77 -12.14 -32.07
CA ILE A 102 1.39 -10.73 -31.82
C ILE A 102 2.45 -9.72 -32.27
N GLY A 103 3.60 -10.18 -32.72
CA GLY A 103 4.70 -9.34 -33.19
C GLY A 103 5.98 -10.12 -33.48
N ALA A 104 7.06 -9.42 -33.79
CA ALA A 104 8.38 -10.04 -33.87
C ALA A 104 8.77 -10.58 -32.48
N ASN A 105 9.19 -11.85 -32.42
CA ASN A 105 9.58 -12.52 -31.17
C ASN A 105 8.50 -12.48 -30.07
N SER A 106 7.21 -12.41 -30.44
CA SER A 106 6.12 -12.32 -29.46
C SER A 106 4.88 -13.07 -29.92
N TRP A 107 4.23 -13.75 -28.98
CA TRP A 107 3.08 -14.61 -29.24
C TRP A 107 2.09 -14.56 -28.06
N ALA A 108 0.87 -15.01 -28.31
CA ALA A 108 -0.21 -14.97 -27.34
C ALA A 108 -1.11 -16.21 -27.43
N ALA A 109 -1.77 -16.51 -26.31
CA ALA A 109 -2.90 -17.42 -26.27
C ALA A 109 -4.20 -16.61 -26.25
N SER A 110 -5.16 -17.00 -27.08
CA SER A 110 -6.51 -16.46 -27.10
C SER A 110 -7.48 -17.35 -26.34
N VAL A 111 -8.38 -16.72 -25.59
CA VAL A 111 -9.55 -17.35 -24.96
C VAL A 111 -10.76 -16.44 -25.16
N ALA A 112 -11.83 -16.97 -25.74
CA ALA A 112 -13.05 -16.26 -26.11
C ALA A 112 -12.79 -14.99 -26.93
N GLY A 113 -11.85 -15.08 -27.89
CA GLY A 113 -11.49 -13.98 -28.77
C GLY A 113 -10.64 -12.88 -28.11
N LEU A 114 -10.13 -13.11 -26.90
CA LEU A 114 -9.30 -12.16 -26.15
C LEU A 114 -7.91 -12.72 -25.90
N ALA A 115 -6.89 -11.85 -25.97
CA ALA A 115 -5.52 -12.19 -25.61
C ALA A 115 -5.39 -12.44 -24.09
N ALA A 116 -5.57 -13.69 -23.67
CA ALA A 116 -5.57 -14.08 -22.25
C ALA A 116 -4.15 -14.21 -21.69
N LEU A 117 -3.18 -14.55 -22.55
CA LEU A 117 -1.77 -14.69 -22.20
C LEU A 117 -0.92 -14.12 -23.31
N LYS A 118 0.10 -13.32 -22.99
CA LYS A 118 1.06 -12.79 -23.96
C LYS A 118 2.48 -13.04 -23.48
N PHE A 119 3.35 -13.40 -24.41
CA PHE A 119 4.79 -13.47 -24.23
C PHE A 119 5.44 -12.39 -25.10
N GLY A 120 6.05 -11.41 -24.42
CA GLY A 120 6.74 -10.28 -25.03
C GLY A 120 8.16 -10.63 -25.46
N SER A 121 8.72 -9.80 -26.34
CA SER A 121 10.09 -9.97 -26.85
C SER A 121 11.19 -9.72 -25.81
N GLY A 122 10.88 -9.08 -24.68
CA GLY A 122 11.79 -8.88 -23.56
C GLY A 122 11.74 -9.99 -22.50
N GLY A 123 10.96 -11.06 -22.75
CA GLY A 123 10.76 -12.16 -21.81
C GLY A 123 9.64 -11.91 -20.79
N GLU A 124 8.86 -10.83 -20.97
CA GLU A 124 7.70 -10.53 -20.15
C GLU A 124 6.56 -11.52 -20.44
N THR A 125 5.87 -11.94 -19.39
CA THR A 125 4.63 -12.71 -19.50
C THR A 125 3.50 -11.89 -18.93
N GLU A 126 2.51 -11.56 -19.76
CA GLU A 126 1.29 -10.87 -19.33
C GLU A 126 0.15 -11.89 -19.27
N VAL A 127 -0.44 -12.10 -18.09
CA VAL A 127 -1.71 -12.85 -17.95
C VAL A 127 -2.85 -11.85 -17.78
N THR A 128 -3.62 -11.65 -18.84
CA THR A 128 -4.70 -10.67 -18.85
C THR A 128 -5.98 -11.28 -18.29
N HIS A 129 -6.55 -10.68 -17.23
CA HIS A 129 -7.86 -11.02 -16.68
C HIS A 129 -8.76 -9.79 -16.73
N ALA A 130 -9.89 -9.86 -17.45
CA ALA A 130 -10.74 -8.69 -17.71
C ALA A 130 -11.58 -8.23 -16.49
N THR A 131 -11.73 -9.05 -15.45
CA THR A 131 -12.77 -8.84 -14.42
C THR A 131 -12.40 -9.21 -12.96
N LEU A 132 -11.15 -9.56 -12.65
CA LEU A 132 -10.73 -9.97 -11.29
C LEU A 132 -9.49 -9.21 -10.78
N PRO A 133 -9.23 -9.15 -9.46
CA PRO A 133 -8.25 -8.24 -8.88
C PRO A 133 -6.83 -8.45 -9.46
N LYS A 134 -6.25 -7.34 -9.94
CA LYS A 134 -4.90 -7.28 -10.50
C LYS A 134 -3.91 -7.01 -9.37
N PHE A 135 -2.97 -7.92 -9.13
CA PHE A 135 -1.78 -7.61 -8.35
C PHE A 135 -0.72 -7.06 -9.32
N ILE A 136 -0.52 -5.74 -9.30
CA ILE A 136 0.46 -5.05 -10.16
C ILE A 136 1.72 -4.80 -9.34
N ILE A 137 2.86 -5.27 -9.83
CA ILE A 137 4.15 -4.69 -9.44
C ILE A 137 4.73 -4.03 -10.68
N SER A 138 4.80 -2.70 -10.69
CA SER A 138 5.29 -1.90 -11.80
C SER A 138 6.12 -0.73 -11.29
N GLU A 139 7.18 -0.36 -12.00
CA GLU A 139 7.85 0.93 -11.84
C GLU A 139 7.51 1.86 -13.00
N GLU A 140 7.50 3.17 -12.74
CA GLU A 140 7.18 4.21 -13.73
C GLU A 140 8.44 4.82 -14.36
N ASP A 141 9.62 4.57 -13.78
CA ASP A 141 10.92 5.06 -14.28
C ASP A 141 11.62 3.97 -15.10
N GLN A 142 12.04 4.30 -16.32
CA GLN A 142 12.64 3.38 -17.30
C GLN A 142 14.09 3.80 -17.65
N ALA A 143 14.75 4.55 -16.77
CA ALA A 143 16.12 5.02 -17.00
C ALA A 143 17.15 4.12 -16.31
N ALA A 144 17.87 3.31 -17.10
CA ALA A 144 19.17 2.62 -16.84
C ALA A 144 19.38 1.80 -15.54
N ASP A 145 18.50 1.85 -14.54
CA ASP A 145 18.54 1.09 -13.28
C ASP A 145 17.17 0.43 -13.06
N GLU A 146 16.86 -0.56 -13.89
CA GLU A 146 15.58 -1.28 -13.86
C GLU A 146 15.44 -2.11 -12.59
N LYS A 147 14.51 -1.73 -11.71
CA LYS A 147 14.23 -2.44 -10.48
C LYS A 147 13.34 -3.63 -10.81
N LYS A 148 13.94 -4.80 -10.90
CA LYS A 148 13.17 -6.05 -11.05
C LYS A 148 12.51 -6.35 -9.72
N TRP A 149 11.20 -6.29 -9.61
CA TRP A 149 10.51 -6.69 -8.39
C TRP A 149 10.09 -8.16 -8.45
N GLN A 150 10.32 -8.88 -7.36
CA GLN A 150 9.90 -10.27 -7.19
C GLN A 150 8.67 -10.36 -6.30
N LEU A 151 7.69 -11.15 -6.73
CA LEU A 151 6.69 -11.74 -5.84
C LEU A 151 7.08 -13.21 -5.60
N SER A 152 7.49 -13.54 -4.38
CA SER A 152 7.88 -14.90 -4.00
C SER A 152 6.95 -15.44 -2.94
N VAL A 153 6.18 -16.47 -3.28
CA VAL A 153 5.42 -17.25 -2.30
C VAL A 153 6.31 -18.35 -1.76
N SER A 154 6.58 -18.36 -0.44
CA SER A 154 7.16 -19.49 0.26
C SER A 154 6.06 -20.32 0.92
N ILE A 155 6.44 -21.42 1.59
CA ILE A 155 5.48 -22.30 2.28
C ILE A 155 4.51 -21.58 3.23
N SER A 156 4.86 -20.40 3.73
CA SER A 156 4.03 -19.63 4.67
C SER A 156 3.94 -18.13 4.39
N ASN A 157 4.73 -17.58 3.44
CA ASN A 157 4.84 -16.13 3.26
C ASN A 157 4.64 -15.71 1.81
N LEU A 158 3.96 -14.58 1.62
CA LEU A 158 3.99 -13.81 0.38
C LEU A 158 5.07 -12.73 0.53
N ASN A 159 6.16 -12.84 -0.21
CA ASN A 159 7.28 -11.89 -0.17
C ASN A 159 7.23 -10.99 -1.41
N ILE A 160 7.40 -9.68 -1.22
CA ILE A 160 7.60 -8.70 -2.29
C ILE A 160 8.99 -8.09 -2.06
N SER A 161 9.91 -8.21 -3.02
CA SER A 161 11.30 -7.75 -2.83
C SER A 161 11.90 -7.22 -4.13
N PRO A 162 12.70 -6.14 -4.07
CA PRO A 162 13.51 -5.73 -5.23
C PRO A 162 14.63 -6.76 -5.46
N ILE A 163 14.89 -7.07 -6.73
CA ILE A 163 16.01 -7.85 -7.25
C ILE A 163 16.93 -6.86 -7.99
N LEU A 164 18.25 -6.94 -7.74
CA LEU A 164 19.32 -6.17 -8.39
C LEU A 164 19.30 -4.65 -8.08
N ASP A 165 19.36 -4.28 -6.79
CA ASP A 165 19.65 -2.91 -6.37
C ASP A 165 21.17 -2.64 -6.45
N ALA A 166 21.63 -1.95 -7.50
CA ALA A 166 23.03 -1.59 -7.67
C ALA A 166 23.48 -0.40 -6.80
N GLY A 167 22.57 0.22 -6.03
CA GLY A 167 22.84 1.41 -5.21
C GLY A 167 22.67 1.24 -3.70
N GLY A 168 22.12 0.11 -3.24
CA GLY A 168 21.96 -0.22 -1.83
C GLY A 168 21.08 0.75 -1.04
N ALA A 169 20.19 1.49 -1.72
CA ALA A 169 19.35 2.53 -1.12
C ALA A 169 17.85 2.16 -1.09
N GLY A 170 17.49 0.93 -1.47
CA GLY A 170 16.10 0.48 -1.46
C GLY A 170 15.62 0.03 -0.07
N SER A 171 14.82 0.87 0.59
CA SER A 171 13.96 0.43 1.68
C SER A 171 12.77 -0.33 1.09
N GLY A 172 12.86 -1.66 1.00
CA GLY A 172 11.75 -2.52 0.58
C GLY A 172 10.64 -2.54 1.63
N GLY A 173 9.82 -1.49 1.67
CA GLY A 173 8.61 -1.44 2.49
C GLY A 173 7.42 -1.98 1.69
N LEU A 174 6.53 -2.73 2.35
CA LEU A 174 5.17 -2.89 1.85
C LEU A 174 4.51 -1.52 1.86
N GLU A 175 4.49 -0.87 0.70
CA GLU A 175 3.96 0.48 0.59
C GLU A 175 2.50 0.44 0.12
N ILE A 176 1.58 0.56 1.07
CA ILE A 176 0.15 0.68 0.77
C ILE A 176 -0.15 2.15 0.47
N ARG A 177 0.17 2.60 -0.75
CA ARG A 177 -0.28 3.90 -1.28
C ARG A 177 -1.68 3.75 -1.89
N ARG A 178 -2.48 4.80 -1.77
CA ARG A 178 -3.69 4.96 -2.60
C ARG A 178 -3.36 5.81 -3.83
N GLY A 179 -3.94 5.47 -4.98
CA GLY A 179 -4.33 6.46 -5.98
C GLY A 179 -5.62 7.17 -5.53
N THR A 180 -5.99 8.28 -6.17
CA THR A 180 -7.23 9.05 -5.91
C THR A 180 -8.45 8.13 -5.82
N GLY A 181 -9.14 8.05 -4.65
CA GLY A 181 -10.29 7.14 -4.45
C GLY A 181 -10.67 6.83 -2.99
N ALA A 182 -11.58 5.85 -2.83
CA ALA A 182 -12.20 5.44 -1.56
C ALA A 182 -11.18 4.94 -0.51
N ALA A 183 -11.51 5.12 0.78
CA ALA A 183 -10.59 4.89 1.88
C ALA A 183 -10.15 3.42 2.02
N VAL A 184 -8.88 3.22 2.37
CA VAL A 184 -8.38 1.94 2.90
C VAL A 184 -8.98 1.78 4.29
N ASP A 185 -9.87 0.78 4.45
CA ASP A 185 -10.72 0.62 5.65
C ASP A 185 -9.98 -0.05 6.82
N SER A 186 -9.06 -0.98 6.58
CA SER A 186 -8.12 -1.48 7.60
C SER A 186 -6.96 -2.29 7.03
N TYR A 187 -5.83 -2.31 7.75
CA TYR A 187 -4.73 -3.26 7.57
C TYR A 187 -4.66 -4.17 8.80
N ARG A 188 -4.77 -5.49 8.60
CA ARG A 188 -4.77 -6.49 9.69
C ARG A 188 -3.56 -7.42 9.55
N PHE A 189 -2.66 -7.38 10.53
CA PHE A 189 -1.69 -8.46 10.73
C PHE A 189 -2.40 -9.57 11.50
N SER A 190 -2.57 -10.73 10.87
CA SER A 190 -3.44 -11.80 11.37
C SER A 190 -2.92 -12.47 12.65
N THR A 191 -1.62 -12.43 12.91
CA THR A 191 -0.99 -12.84 14.18
C THR A 191 0.39 -12.19 14.30
N GLY A 192 0.69 -11.54 15.43
CA GLY A 192 1.99 -10.95 15.72
C GLY A 192 1.93 -9.44 16.02
N ALA A 193 2.85 -8.97 16.85
CA ALA A 193 2.99 -7.55 17.15
C ALA A 193 3.39 -6.78 15.87
N VAL A 194 2.86 -5.57 15.71
CA VAL A 194 3.39 -4.61 14.74
C VAL A 194 4.76 -4.17 15.27
N VAL A 195 5.83 -4.77 14.74
CA VAL A 195 7.20 -4.40 15.11
C VAL A 195 7.59 -3.17 14.28
N LEU A 196 7.48 -2.00 14.89
CA LEU A 196 8.02 -0.74 14.37
C LEU A 196 9.46 -0.60 14.88
N ALA A 197 10.39 -1.32 14.28
CA ALA A 197 11.80 -1.25 14.67
C ALA A 197 12.53 -0.19 13.84
N GLY A 198 12.96 0.88 14.48
CA GLY A 198 13.90 1.87 13.95
C GLY A 198 14.99 2.11 14.97
N THR A 199 16.26 2.09 14.57
CA THR A 199 17.36 2.50 15.44
C THR A 199 17.35 4.02 15.51
N ARG A 200 16.94 4.58 16.64
CA ARG A 200 16.88 6.04 16.86
C ARG A 200 18.23 6.71 16.59
N SER A 201 18.28 7.56 15.57
CA SER A 201 19.42 8.43 15.22
C SER A 201 19.17 9.89 15.64
N GLY A 202 18.69 10.15 16.86
CA GLY A 202 18.65 11.51 17.39
C GLY A 202 17.51 11.87 18.36
N PRO A 203 17.57 13.05 19.00
CA PRO A 203 16.70 13.42 20.12
C PRO A 203 15.27 13.87 19.75
N THR A 204 14.91 14.08 18.47
CA THR A 204 13.73 14.87 18.09
C THR A 204 12.64 14.18 17.28
N THR A 205 12.76 12.89 16.93
CA THR A 205 11.79 12.19 16.06
C THR A 205 11.32 10.88 16.70
N PRO A 206 10.01 10.69 16.97
CA PRO A 206 9.46 9.45 17.51
C PRO A 206 9.30 8.37 16.43
N ASP A 207 9.29 7.10 16.85
CA ASP A 207 9.21 5.93 15.96
C ASP A 207 7.79 5.69 15.39
N LEU A 208 6.76 6.14 16.11
CA LEU A 208 5.38 6.21 15.63
C LEU A 208 4.92 7.66 15.56
N VAL A 209 4.81 8.20 14.33
CA VAL A 209 4.33 9.56 14.03
C VAL A 209 2.87 9.49 13.55
N TRP A 210 1.97 10.24 14.19
CA TRP A 210 0.53 10.22 13.86
C TRP A 210 0.18 10.94 12.55
N ASN A 211 1.05 11.85 12.08
CA ASN A 211 0.91 12.56 10.81
C ASN A 211 2.27 13.13 10.37
N ALA A 212 2.64 12.97 9.09
CA ALA A 212 3.92 13.43 8.53
C ALA A 212 4.20 14.93 8.72
N GLY A 213 3.18 15.75 8.97
CA GLY A 213 3.32 17.19 9.28
C GLY A 213 3.64 17.53 10.74
N LEU A 214 3.64 16.55 11.65
CA LEU A 214 3.85 16.73 13.08
C LEU A 214 4.99 15.84 13.59
N LEU A 215 6.20 16.03 13.03
CA LEU A 215 7.39 15.22 13.32
C LEU A 215 7.86 15.25 14.78
N SER A 216 7.25 16.08 15.62
CA SER A 216 7.67 16.33 16.99
C SER A 216 6.68 15.78 18.03
N SER A 217 5.63 15.07 17.62
CA SER A 217 4.64 14.46 18.52
C SER A 217 4.43 12.97 18.20
N GLY A 218 4.47 12.10 19.22
CA GLY A 218 4.32 10.66 19.02
C GLY A 218 4.76 9.81 20.22
N ILE A 219 4.70 8.49 20.06
CA ILE A 219 5.18 7.52 21.04
C ILE A 219 6.62 7.15 20.68
N TYR A 220 7.50 7.03 21.67
CA TYR A 220 8.92 6.71 21.47
C TYR A 220 9.45 5.76 22.55
N GLU A 221 10.51 5.01 22.22
CA GLU A 221 11.27 4.23 23.20
C GLU A 221 12.34 5.11 23.89
N ILE A 222 12.42 5.03 25.22
CA ILE A 222 13.36 5.82 26.03
C ILE A 222 14.63 4.98 26.34
N GLY A 223 14.51 3.65 26.30
CA GLY A 223 15.52 2.65 26.62
C GLY A 223 14.87 1.28 26.86
N THR A 224 15.64 0.25 27.20
CA THR A 224 15.12 -1.11 27.41
C THR A 224 13.97 -1.14 28.42
N ASN A 225 12.80 -1.63 28.01
CA ASN A 225 11.56 -1.69 28.80
C ASN A 225 10.97 -0.32 29.22
N HIS A 226 11.35 0.78 28.58
CA HIS A 226 10.84 2.12 28.87
C HIS A 226 10.08 2.68 27.67
N MET A 227 8.93 3.34 27.89
CA MET A 227 8.10 3.92 26.82
C MET A 227 7.69 5.36 27.14
N GLY A 228 7.62 6.24 26.14
CA GLY A 228 7.26 7.64 26.33
C GLY A 228 6.36 8.23 25.25
N ILE A 229 5.77 9.38 25.55
CA ILE A 229 4.97 10.22 24.65
C ILE A 229 5.64 11.59 24.55
N ALA A 230 5.93 12.04 23.34
CA ALA A 230 6.41 13.38 23.05
C ALA A 230 5.30 14.24 22.44
N VAL A 231 5.29 15.53 22.76
CA VAL A 231 4.40 16.54 22.14
C VAL A 231 5.24 17.76 21.79
N SER A 232 5.20 18.19 20.53
CA SER A 232 5.94 19.36 20.04
C SER A 232 7.45 19.34 20.36
N GLY A 233 8.05 18.16 20.41
CA GLY A 233 9.49 17.95 20.62
C GLY A 233 9.88 17.90 22.09
N VAL A 234 8.90 17.96 22.98
CA VAL A 234 9.08 17.88 24.43
C VAL A 234 8.59 16.52 24.91
N LYS A 235 9.36 15.87 25.77
CA LYS A 235 8.94 14.65 26.48
C LYS A 235 7.73 15.02 27.33
N ALA A 236 6.55 14.51 27.02
CA ALA A 236 5.37 14.82 27.82
C ALA A 236 5.25 13.86 28.99
N TRP A 237 5.31 12.55 28.69
CA TRP A 237 5.11 11.46 29.64
C TRP A 237 6.12 10.35 29.37
N GLU A 238 6.70 9.79 30.41
CA GLU A 238 7.66 8.67 30.36
C GLU A 238 7.27 7.61 31.38
N LEU A 239 7.25 6.35 30.98
CA LEU A 239 7.13 5.18 31.85
C LEU A 239 8.47 4.45 31.86
N ASP A 240 9.06 4.29 33.04
CA ASP A 240 10.32 3.57 33.20
C ASP A 240 10.14 2.07 33.51
N ALA A 241 11.25 1.33 33.62
CA ALA A 241 11.24 -0.11 33.88
C ALA A 241 10.69 -0.47 35.27
N ASN A 242 10.65 0.47 36.20
CA ASN A 242 10.07 0.28 37.53
C ASN A 242 8.57 0.57 37.56
N LYS A 243 8.00 0.97 36.41
CA LYS A 243 6.60 1.41 36.22
C LYS A 243 6.33 2.80 36.80
N ASP A 244 7.38 3.59 37.03
CA ASP A 244 7.23 4.97 37.46
C ASP A 244 6.88 5.85 36.27
N VAL A 245 5.89 6.73 36.45
CA VAL A 245 5.46 7.70 35.44
C VAL A 245 6.10 9.05 35.73
N THR A 246 6.93 9.53 34.80
CA THR A 246 7.46 10.89 34.82
C THR A 246 6.70 11.75 33.82
N GLN A 247 6.02 12.78 34.30
CA GLN A 247 5.42 13.82 33.46
C GLN A 247 6.36 15.03 33.42
N ALA A 248 6.70 15.54 32.24
CA ALA A 248 7.46 16.80 32.15
C ALA A 248 6.52 18.00 32.34
N GLY A 249 6.98 18.94 33.16
CA GLY A 249 6.10 19.90 33.81
C GLY A 249 5.46 19.21 35.01
N ALA A 250 5.81 19.65 36.21
CA ALA A 250 5.14 19.13 37.39
C ALA A 250 3.64 19.45 37.29
N HIS A 251 2.81 18.69 38.01
CA HIS A 251 1.42 19.05 38.27
C HIS A 251 1.38 20.29 39.19
N ILE A 252 2.06 21.36 38.77
CA ILE A 252 2.17 22.63 39.46
C ILE A 252 0.86 23.34 39.14
N TYR A 253 -0.14 23.10 39.99
CA TYR A 253 -1.15 24.11 40.22
C TYR A 253 -0.41 25.33 40.73
N THR A 254 -0.08 26.27 39.83
CA THR A 254 0.62 27.50 40.21
C THR A 254 -0.32 28.22 41.19
N PRO A 255 0.05 28.36 42.47
CA PRO A 255 -0.84 28.98 43.44
C PRO A 255 -1.18 30.39 42.96
N THR A 256 -2.45 30.75 42.95
CA THR A 256 -2.82 32.11 42.60
C THR A 256 -2.71 32.98 43.85
N THR A 257 -1.88 34.02 43.79
CA THR A 257 -1.84 35.03 44.85
C THR A 257 -2.91 36.10 44.61
N ILE A 258 -3.75 36.35 45.60
CA ILE A 258 -4.76 37.41 45.59
C ILE A 258 -4.44 38.45 46.67
N THR A 259 -4.74 39.73 46.44
CA THR A 259 -4.42 40.82 47.40
C THR A 259 -5.57 41.78 47.69
N THR A 260 -6.66 41.73 46.91
CA THR A 260 -7.80 42.67 47.02
C THR A 260 -9.15 42.06 46.61
N ASP A 261 -9.17 40.80 46.18
CA ASP A 261 -10.36 40.16 45.62
C ASP A 261 -11.16 39.48 46.74
N THR A 262 -12.34 40.01 47.05
CA THR A 262 -13.24 39.49 48.10
C THR A 262 -14.08 38.31 47.63
N THR A 263 -14.06 37.98 46.33
CA THR A 263 -14.78 36.84 45.72
C THR A 263 -13.91 36.12 44.67
N PRO A 264 -12.74 35.57 45.05
CA PRO A 264 -11.80 35.00 44.09
C PRO A 264 -12.37 33.80 43.33
N THR A 265 -12.03 33.72 42.05
CA THR A 265 -12.41 32.56 41.23
C THR A 265 -11.59 31.32 41.54
N THR A 266 -12.25 30.17 41.56
CA THR A 266 -11.62 28.85 41.77
C THR A 266 -11.57 27.99 40.51
N LEU A 267 -12.04 28.48 39.35
CA LEU A 267 -12.07 27.69 38.12
C LEU A 267 -10.66 27.20 37.74
N GLY A 268 -10.44 25.88 37.77
CA GLY A 268 -9.15 25.24 37.49
C GLY A 268 -8.07 25.46 38.56
N ARG A 269 -8.45 25.88 39.77
CA ARG A 269 -7.53 26.17 40.88
C ARG A 269 -7.72 25.20 42.03
N HIS A 270 -6.62 24.77 42.62
CA HIS A 270 -6.61 23.92 43.82
C HIS A 270 -5.91 24.59 45.01
N THR A 271 -5.13 25.65 44.76
CA THR A 271 -4.42 26.41 45.79
C THR A 271 -4.54 27.92 45.55
N ILE A 272 -4.95 28.66 46.58
CA ILE A 272 -4.97 30.13 46.61
C ILE A 272 -4.07 30.60 47.75
N ILE A 273 -3.22 31.58 47.47
CA ILE A 273 -2.43 32.29 48.48
C ILE A 273 -3.07 33.66 48.67
N ILE A 274 -3.46 33.98 49.88
CA ILE A 274 -3.86 35.34 50.23
C ILE A 274 -2.56 36.10 50.49
N GLY A 275 -2.29 37.17 49.75
CA GLY A 275 -1.09 38.00 49.91
C GLY A 275 -1.22 38.99 51.07
N ALA A 276 -0.36 40.02 51.11
CA ALA A 276 -0.47 41.10 52.09
C ALA A 276 -1.81 41.82 51.92
N TRP A 277 -2.67 41.74 52.93
CA TRP A 277 -4.08 42.08 52.85
C TRP A 277 -4.37 43.39 53.57
N THR A 278 -5.12 44.27 52.91
CA THR A 278 -5.56 45.53 53.53
C THR A 278 -6.74 45.26 54.46
N ALA A 279 -6.71 45.85 55.66
CA ALA A 279 -7.79 45.67 56.64
C ALA A 279 -9.17 46.02 56.03
N ALA A 280 -10.18 45.18 56.32
CA ALA A 280 -11.58 45.26 55.87
C ALA A 280 -11.94 44.74 54.46
N ASN A 281 -11.06 44.00 53.79
CA ASN A 281 -11.35 43.31 52.52
C ASN A 281 -11.74 41.84 52.72
N ASP A 282 -12.73 41.51 53.54
CA ASP A 282 -12.96 40.10 53.90
C ASP A 282 -13.44 39.25 52.69
N ILE A 283 -12.90 38.04 52.53
CA ILE A 283 -13.34 37.09 51.51
C ILE A 283 -14.70 36.52 51.91
N THR A 284 -15.69 36.71 51.04
CA THR A 284 -17.08 36.34 51.33
C THR A 284 -17.59 35.20 50.45
N ASP A 285 -16.87 34.88 49.37
CA ASP A 285 -17.18 33.77 48.48
C ASP A 285 -15.93 33.31 47.71
N PHE A 286 -15.96 32.08 47.21
CA PHE A 286 -15.00 31.54 46.26
C PHE A 286 -15.78 31.14 45.00
N ASN A 287 -15.84 32.03 44.01
CA ASN A 287 -16.79 31.90 42.90
C ASN A 287 -16.35 30.89 41.82
N ASN A 288 -17.32 30.41 41.04
CA ASN A 288 -17.13 29.41 39.97
C ASN A 288 -16.59 28.05 40.47
N ALA A 289 -16.99 27.67 41.69
CA ALA A 289 -16.73 26.35 42.25
C ALA A 289 -17.32 25.23 41.36
N SER A 290 -16.55 24.17 41.15
CA SER A 290 -17.07 22.91 40.62
C SER A 290 -17.53 21.99 41.76
N GLU A 291 -18.52 21.14 41.51
CA GLU A 291 -18.99 20.15 42.50
C GLU A 291 -17.85 19.20 42.92
N GLY A 292 -17.63 19.02 44.22
CA GLY A 292 -16.58 18.16 44.76
C GLY A 292 -15.17 18.74 44.65
N GLN A 293 -15.02 20.01 44.28
CA GLN A 293 -13.71 20.65 44.20
C GLN A 293 -13.11 20.85 45.59
N GLU A 294 -11.86 20.44 45.76
CA GLU A 294 -11.04 20.75 46.95
C GLU A 294 -10.21 22.02 46.72
N LEU A 295 -10.17 22.89 47.72
CA LEU A 295 -9.44 24.15 47.69
C LEU A 295 -8.59 24.31 48.95
N LYS A 296 -7.28 24.49 48.76
CA LYS A 296 -6.33 24.84 49.82
C LYS A 296 -6.05 26.33 49.81
N ILE A 297 -6.30 27.01 50.93
CA ILE A 297 -6.05 28.43 51.11
C ILE A 297 -4.87 28.61 52.06
N ILE A 298 -3.94 29.50 51.73
CA ILE A 298 -2.79 29.85 52.57
C ILE A 298 -2.90 31.34 52.93
N GLY A 299 -2.96 31.65 54.22
CA GLY A 299 -3.03 33.00 54.75
C GLY A 299 -1.71 33.77 54.57
N GLY A 300 -1.79 35.04 54.16
CA GLY A 300 -0.62 35.90 53.96
C GLY A 300 -0.22 36.70 55.18
N ASP A 301 -1.20 37.15 55.95
CA ASP A 301 -1.03 37.93 57.18
C ASP A 301 -2.30 37.88 58.06
N ALA A 302 -2.26 38.57 59.20
CA ALA A 302 -3.33 38.63 60.20
C ALA A 302 -4.61 39.36 59.74
N ASN A 303 -4.60 40.01 58.57
CA ASN A 303 -5.73 40.77 58.05
C ASN A 303 -6.54 39.97 57.00
N CYS A 304 -6.08 38.77 56.67
CA CYS A 304 -6.72 37.87 55.73
C CYS A 304 -7.93 37.19 56.39
N ASN A 305 -9.14 37.68 56.14
CA ASN A 305 -10.35 37.09 56.71
C ASN A 305 -11.13 36.31 55.65
N VAL A 306 -11.52 35.08 55.96
CA VAL A 306 -12.53 34.32 55.21
C VAL A 306 -13.78 34.24 56.06
N VAL A 307 -14.85 34.88 55.58
CA VAL A 307 -16.09 35.09 56.33
C VAL A 307 -16.95 33.85 56.26
N ASP A 308 -17.42 33.40 57.43
CA ASP A 308 -18.48 32.41 57.50
C ASP A 308 -19.81 33.01 57.01
N GLY A 309 -20.50 32.32 56.11
CA GLY A 309 -21.73 32.77 55.52
C GLY A 309 -22.36 31.74 54.59
N ALA A 310 -23.46 32.10 53.93
CA ALA A 310 -24.16 31.18 53.01
C ALA A 310 -23.26 30.54 51.93
N PRO A 311 -22.27 31.25 51.34
CA PRO A 311 -21.37 30.66 50.33
C PRO A 311 -20.21 29.85 50.93
N ILE A 312 -19.85 30.11 52.19
CA ILE A 312 -18.71 29.51 52.88
C ILE A 312 -19.12 29.14 54.30
N GLN A 313 -19.33 27.85 54.55
CA GLN A 313 -19.67 27.28 55.86
C GLN A 313 -18.38 26.82 56.55
N LEU A 314 -17.91 27.64 57.49
CA LEU A 314 -16.75 27.35 58.33
C LEU A 314 -17.15 26.60 59.59
N VAL A 315 -16.24 25.80 60.14
CA VAL A 315 -16.53 25.02 61.34
C VAL A 315 -16.82 25.96 62.50
N GLY A 316 -17.97 25.77 63.15
CA GLY A 316 -18.40 26.57 64.30
C GLY A 316 -19.02 27.92 63.95
N GLY A 317 -19.18 28.26 62.66
CA GLY A 317 -19.78 29.53 62.24
C GLY A 317 -18.88 30.74 62.54
N VAL A 318 -17.57 30.54 62.56
CA VAL A 318 -16.58 31.56 62.93
C VAL A 318 -15.70 31.91 61.73
N THR A 319 -15.65 33.21 61.42
CA THR A 319 -14.74 33.77 60.41
C THR A 319 -13.30 33.33 60.68
N TRP A 320 -12.65 32.78 59.66
CA TRP A 320 -11.24 32.42 59.76
C TRP A 320 -10.40 33.68 59.58
N ASN A 321 -9.74 34.12 60.66
CA ASN A 321 -8.76 35.19 60.63
C ASN A 321 -7.40 34.52 60.43
N ALA A 322 -6.89 34.52 59.21
CA ALA A 322 -5.67 33.81 58.90
C ALA A 322 -4.48 34.46 59.63
N ALA A 323 -3.49 33.66 60.00
CA ALA A 323 -2.15 34.17 60.23
C ALA A 323 -1.28 33.88 58.99
N ALA A 324 -0.12 34.52 58.91
CA ALA A 324 0.86 34.23 57.86
C ALA A 324 1.22 32.73 57.89
N GLY A 325 0.97 32.04 56.77
CA GLY A 325 1.23 30.60 56.60
C GLY A 325 0.16 29.66 57.16
N ALA A 326 -0.92 30.18 57.77
CA ALA A 326 -2.04 29.36 58.20
C ALA A 326 -2.79 28.78 56.99
N ILE A 327 -3.31 27.57 57.11
CA ILE A 327 -4.00 26.83 56.06
C ILE A 327 -5.48 26.69 56.41
N LEU A 328 -6.34 26.88 55.41
CA LEU A 328 -7.75 26.53 55.42
C LEU A 328 -8.03 25.64 54.22
N ASP A 329 -8.51 24.42 54.44
CA ASP A 329 -8.92 23.49 53.40
C ASP A 329 -10.45 23.46 53.32
N LEU A 330 -10.98 23.64 52.12
CA LEU A 330 -12.40 23.67 51.83
C LEU A 330 -12.76 22.61 50.76
N VAL A 331 -14.01 22.16 50.79
CA VAL A 331 -14.63 21.36 49.73
C VAL A 331 -15.94 21.99 49.27
N SER A 332 -16.15 22.10 47.96
CA SER A 332 -17.41 22.60 47.40
C SER A 332 -18.44 21.48 47.28
N ILE A 333 -19.61 21.65 47.90
CA ILE A 333 -20.76 20.73 47.81
C ILE A 333 -22.01 21.56 47.53
N ALA A 334 -22.73 21.23 46.45
CA ALA A 334 -23.92 21.94 46.00
C ALA A 334 -23.74 23.46 45.87
N GLY A 335 -22.54 23.91 45.46
CA GLY A 335 -22.20 25.33 45.29
C GLY A 335 -21.91 26.08 46.60
N VAL A 336 -21.77 25.37 47.73
CA VAL A 336 -21.37 25.92 49.03
C VAL A 336 -20.01 25.33 49.42
N TRP A 337 -19.11 26.17 49.93
CA TRP A 337 -17.82 25.72 50.44
C TRP A 337 -17.94 25.30 51.89
N TYR A 338 -17.49 24.09 52.20
CA TYR A 338 -17.45 23.56 53.55
C TYR A 338 -16.01 23.39 54.00
N GLU A 339 -15.70 23.89 55.19
CA GLU A 339 -14.40 23.66 55.82
C GLU A 339 -14.21 22.17 56.15
N THR A 340 -13.10 21.60 55.68
CA THR A 340 -12.69 20.22 55.97
C THR A 340 -11.52 20.17 56.96
N ASN A 341 -10.66 21.18 56.95
CA ASN A 341 -9.53 21.30 57.85
C ASN A 341 -9.09 22.77 58.00
N ARG A 342 -8.62 23.14 59.19
CA ARG A 342 -7.92 24.41 59.41
C ARG A 342 -6.69 24.20 60.27
N SER A 343 -5.65 24.98 60.03
CA SER A 343 -4.56 25.18 60.99
C SER A 343 -4.73 26.56 61.62
N ASP A 344 -4.90 26.61 62.94
CA ASP A 344 -4.70 27.84 63.68
C ASP A 344 -3.19 28.04 63.89
N ALA A 345 -2.69 29.28 63.83
CA ALA A 345 -1.28 29.52 64.07
C ALA A 345 -0.91 29.24 65.53
N SER A 346 0.19 28.52 65.72
CA SER A 346 0.92 28.48 67.00
C SER A 346 1.50 29.84 67.36
#